data_AF-A0A966W7B8-F1
#
_entry.id   AF-A0A966W7B8-F1
#
_cell.length_a   1.000
_cell.length_b   1.000
_cell.length_c   1.000
_cell.angle_alpha   90.00
_cell.angle_beta   90.00
_cell.angle_gamma   90.00
#
_symmetry.space_group_name_H-M   'P 1'
#
loop_
_entity.id
_entity.type
_entity.pdbx_description
1 polymer ?
#
loop_
_entity_poly.entity_id
_entity_poly.type
_entity_poly.pdbx_seq_one_letter_code
_entity_poly.pdbx_strand_id
1 'polypeptide(L)'
;AKFTGVPEMVIHFLSHIAQDVREILASMGARSLDEIIGRSTLLQQSWLADHPRANLLDLTALTTDVDPNRRYAHRCEQPRNDRPGDVMLDDELRDAAEPALAGLHPVTLDVKVRTSHRTVGARLSGEIARRHGDAGLPDGMLSIRATGSAGQSFGAFLTPGVTLTLEGESNDYVGKGMHGGRIVVTPPANAAFAGHRNSLIGNTVLYGATGGQLFVSGRAGERFAVRNSGAHAVVEGAGDHCCEYMTGGVVVVLGETGRNFAAGMSAGLAYVLDETSQFPSKVNRDMVGVERLEKGSEAEASVRKLIALHAEATGSARASNIIAQWDHFGPLFWAVVPHTPQIDTTLLPSHVAARAATAAR
;
A
#
# COMPACT_ATOMS: atom_id res chain seq x y z
N ALA A 1 2.52 29.60 -16.80
CA ALA A 1 1.15 30.10 -16.55
C ALA A 1 0.43 30.38 -17.87
N LYS A 2 0.02 29.32 -18.58
CA LYS A 2 -0.78 29.39 -19.83
C LYS A 2 -2.18 28.75 -19.68
N PHE A 3 -2.47 28.20 -18.50
CA PHE A 3 -3.75 27.54 -18.25
C PHE A 3 -4.81 28.62 -18.01
N THR A 4 -5.80 28.66 -18.90
CA THR A 4 -6.91 29.63 -18.88
C THR A 4 -8.24 28.99 -18.46
N GLY A 5 -8.23 27.69 -18.11
CA GLY A 5 -9.42 26.97 -17.70
C GLY A 5 -9.94 27.50 -16.37
N VAL A 6 -11.25 27.73 -16.29
CA VAL A 6 -11.93 28.13 -15.06
C VAL A 6 -13.06 27.13 -14.74
N PRO A 7 -13.43 26.92 -13.46
CA PRO A 7 -14.47 25.96 -13.08
C PRO A 7 -15.78 26.15 -13.85
N GLU A 8 -16.13 27.39 -14.17
CA GLU A 8 -17.34 27.77 -14.90
C GLU A 8 -17.40 27.13 -16.28
N MET A 9 -16.25 26.91 -16.95
CA MET A 9 -16.21 26.23 -18.24
C MET A 9 -16.72 24.79 -18.14
N VAL A 10 -16.36 24.08 -17.06
CA VAL A 10 -16.82 22.71 -16.81
C VAL A 10 -18.30 22.70 -16.40
N ILE A 11 -18.72 23.67 -15.58
CA ILE A 11 -20.13 23.82 -15.18
C ILE A 11 -21.01 24.04 -16.42
N HIS A 12 -20.62 24.96 -17.32
CA HIS A 12 -21.37 25.21 -18.55
C HIS A 12 -21.43 23.98 -19.46
N PHE A 13 -20.29 23.30 -19.65
CA PHE A 13 -20.24 22.07 -20.43
C PHE A 13 -21.22 21.01 -19.89
N LEU A 14 -21.16 20.68 -18.60
CA LEU A 14 -22.05 19.69 -17.99
C LEU A 14 -23.52 20.14 -18.00
N SER A 15 -23.78 21.44 -17.85
CA SER A 15 -25.14 22.00 -17.89
C SER A 15 -25.78 21.88 -19.28
N HIS A 16 -25.01 22.12 -20.34
CA HIS A 16 -25.46 21.93 -21.72
C HIS A 16 -25.69 20.45 -22.03
N ILE A 17 -24.75 19.57 -21.66
CA ILE A 17 -24.94 18.11 -21.81
C ILE A 17 -26.22 17.64 -21.09
N ALA A 18 -26.47 18.13 -19.86
CA ALA A 18 -27.69 17.79 -19.13
C ALA A 18 -28.94 18.34 -19.82
N GLN A 19 -28.88 19.50 -20.47
CA GLN A 19 -30.00 20.05 -21.25
C GLN A 19 -30.29 19.19 -22.48
N ASP A 20 -29.26 18.82 -23.25
CA ASP A 20 -29.41 17.96 -24.43
C ASP A 20 -30.02 16.61 -24.05
N VAL A 21 -29.58 16.02 -22.92
CA VAL A 21 -30.18 14.78 -22.38
C VAL A 21 -31.66 14.97 -22.05
N ARG A 22 -32.05 16.08 -21.42
CA ARG A 22 -33.47 16.38 -21.12
C ARG A 22 -34.30 16.51 -22.39
N GLU A 23 -33.77 17.13 -23.44
CA GLU A 23 -34.43 17.28 -24.73
C GLU A 23 -34.62 15.92 -25.41
N ILE A 24 -33.60 15.07 -25.40
CA ILE A 24 -33.68 13.70 -25.91
C ILE A 24 -34.71 12.87 -25.13
N LEU A 25 -34.69 12.92 -23.79
CA LEU A 25 -35.68 12.23 -22.95
C LEU A 25 -37.11 12.69 -23.29
N ALA A 26 -37.33 14.01 -23.40
CA ALA A 26 -38.62 14.57 -23.76
C ALA A 26 -39.10 14.12 -25.15
N SER A 27 -38.19 14.03 -26.13
CA SER A 27 -38.52 13.52 -27.48
C SER A 27 -38.99 12.06 -27.49
N MET A 28 -38.55 11.26 -26.52
CA MET A 28 -38.98 9.86 -26.34
C MET A 28 -40.16 9.74 -25.35
N GLY A 29 -40.65 10.85 -24.78
CA GLY A 29 -41.73 10.86 -23.79
C GLY A 29 -41.33 10.42 -22.38
N ALA A 30 -40.02 10.31 -22.09
CA ALA A 30 -39.51 9.97 -20.77
C ALA A 30 -39.29 11.24 -19.92
N ARG A 31 -39.54 11.15 -18.61
CA ARG A 31 -39.39 12.29 -17.69
C ARG A 31 -38.09 12.24 -16.89
N SER A 32 -37.40 11.11 -16.92
CA SER A 32 -36.18 10.86 -16.15
C SER A 32 -35.29 9.83 -16.85
N LEU A 33 -33.99 9.83 -16.50
CA LEU A 33 -33.07 8.77 -16.93
C LEU A 33 -33.53 7.40 -16.40
N ASP A 34 -34.02 7.33 -15.17
CA ASP A 34 -34.48 6.10 -14.52
C ASP A 34 -35.59 5.38 -15.29
N GLU A 35 -36.39 6.10 -16.07
CA GLU A 35 -37.42 5.51 -16.92
C GLU A 35 -36.84 4.75 -18.11
N ILE A 36 -35.64 5.11 -18.59
CA ILE A 36 -35.04 4.56 -19.81
C ILE A 36 -33.82 3.67 -19.57
N ILE A 37 -33.25 3.66 -18.35
CA ILE A 37 -32.11 2.78 -18.02
C ILE A 37 -32.50 1.31 -18.28
N GLY A 38 -31.68 0.62 -19.07
CA GLY A 38 -31.90 -0.78 -19.47
C GLY A 38 -33.00 -0.99 -20.51
N ARG A 39 -33.63 0.05 -21.07
CA ARG A 39 -34.61 -0.08 -22.16
C ARG A 39 -33.92 -0.16 -23.53
N SER A 40 -33.28 -1.28 -23.81
CA SER A 40 -32.66 -1.55 -25.12
C SER A 40 -33.64 -1.47 -26.29
N THR A 41 -34.94 -1.68 -26.04
CA THR A 41 -36.02 -1.53 -27.02
C THR A 41 -36.23 -0.10 -27.54
N LEU A 42 -35.66 0.92 -26.88
CA LEU A 42 -35.65 2.29 -27.41
C LEU A 42 -34.59 2.51 -28.49
N LEU A 43 -33.72 1.53 -28.72
CA LEU A 43 -32.67 1.57 -29.72
C LEU A 43 -33.04 0.71 -30.92
N GLN A 44 -32.74 1.22 -32.11
CA GLN A 44 -32.82 0.47 -33.36
C GLN A 44 -31.58 0.74 -34.21
N GLN A 45 -31.12 -0.28 -34.94
CA GLN A 45 -30.04 -0.09 -35.90
C GLN A 45 -30.51 0.81 -37.04
N SER A 46 -29.77 1.89 -37.29
CA SER A 46 -29.99 2.74 -38.45
C SER A 46 -29.35 2.13 -39.69
N TRP A 47 -30.11 2.07 -40.78
CA TRP A 47 -29.61 1.61 -42.09
C TRP A 47 -29.05 2.80 -42.88
N LEU A 48 -27.79 2.72 -43.28
CA LEU A 48 -27.07 3.80 -43.94
C LEU A 48 -26.92 3.50 -45.44
N ALA A 49 -27.59 4.27 -46.29
CA ALA A 49 -27.63 4.02 -47.74
C ALA A 49 -26.23 3.99 -48.39
N ASP A 50 -25.34 4.91 -47.99
CA ASP A 50 -24.01 5.08 -48.59
C ASP A 50 -22.92 4.20 -47.94
N HIS A 51 -23.29 3.36 -46.96
CA HIS A 51 -22.34 2.55 -46.18
C HIS A 51 -22.73 1.06 -46.12
N PRO A 52 -22.69 0.33 -47.26
CA PRO A 52 -23.13 -1.06 -47.34
C PRO A 52 -22.35 -2.02 -46.44
N ARG A 53 -21.09 -1.70 -46.11
CA ARG A 53 -20.30 -2.49 -45.16
C ARG A 53 -20.72 -2.30 -43.70
N ALA A 54 -21.15 -1.09 -43.32
CA ALA A 54 -21.62 -0.82 -41.95
C ALA A 54 -22.92 -1.57 -41.66
N ASN A 55 -23.76 -1.71 -42.69
CA ASN A 55 -25.01 -2.45 -42.65
C ASN A 55 -24.85 -3.98 -42.49
N LEU A 56 -23.62 -4.51 -42.55
CA LEU A 56 -23.33 -5.93 -42.30
C LEU A 56 -23.17 -6.26 -40.81
N LEU A 57 -23.08 -5.25 -39.95
CA LEU A 57 -23.00 -5.47 -38.51
C LEU A 57 -24.36 -5.92 -37.98
N ASP A 58 -24.36 -7.02 -37.22
CA ASP A 58 -25.51 -7.46 -36.45
C ASP A 58 -25.43 -6.85 -35.04
N LEU A 59 -26.31 -5.88 -34.77
CA LEU A 59 -26.38 -5.21 -33.46
C LEU A 59 -27.42 -5.81 -32.52
N THR A 60 -27.99 -6.98 -32.86
CA THR A 60 -29.06 -7.64 -32.07
C THR A 60 -28.65 -7.86 -30.62
N ALA A 61 -27.36 -8.17 -30.37
CA ALA A 61 -26.84 -8.34 -29.01
C ALA A 61 -26.93 -7.07 -28.13
N LEU A 62 -27.03 -5.88 -28.73
CA LEU A 62 -27.16 -4.60 -28.03
C LEU A 62 -28.62 -4.15 -27.88
N THR A 63 -29.49 -4.51 -28.82
CA THR A 63 -30.89 -4.03 -28.87
C THR A 63 -31.90 -5.03 -28.31
N THR A 64 -31.50 -6.29 -28.07
CA THR A 64 -32.40 -7.31 -27.49
C THR A 64 -32.71 -7.00 -26.03
N ASP A 65 -33.99 -7.07 -25.66
CA ASP A 65 -34.41 -7.08 -24.24
C ASP A 65 -34.36 -8.51 -23.72
N VAL A 66 -33.39 -8.80 -22.85
CA VAL A 66 -33.17 -10.13 -22.26
C VAL A 66 -34.14 -10.43 -21.11
N ASP A 67 -34.89 -9.43 -20.65
CA ASP A 67 -35.90 -9.56 -19.60
C ASP A 67 -37.15 -8.71 -19.95
N PRO A 68 -37.88 -9.10 -21.02
CA PRO A 68 -39.02 -8.33 -21.52
C PRO A 68 -40.16 -8.26 -20.50
N ASN A 69 -40.21 -9.20 -19.56
CA ASN A 69 -41.20 -9.25 -18.48
C ASN A 69 -40.78 -8.42 -17.25
N ARG A 70 -39.62 -7.76 -17.29
CA ARG A 70 -39.07 -6.92 -16.19
C ARG A 70 -39.06 -7.67 -14.86
N ARG A 71 -38.66 -8.94 -14.88
CA ARG A 71 -38.56 -9.80 -13.69
C ARG A 71 -37.51 -9.27 -12.70
N TYR A 72 -36.51 -8.55 -13.19
CA TYR A 72 -35.46 -7.93 -12.38
C TYR A 72 -35.51 -6.41 -12.50
N ALA A 73 -35.01 -5.71 -11.48
CA ALA A 73 -34.80 -4.27 -11.57
C ALA A 73 -33.69 -4.00 -12.61
N HIS A 74 -33.97 -3.13 -13.58
CA HIS A 74 -33.00 -2.75 -14.61
C HIS A 74 -32.17 -1.53 -14.21
N ARG A 75 -32.43 -0.97 -13.03
CA ARG A 75 -31.72 0.17 -12.43
C ARG A 75 -31.20 -0.18 -11.04
N CYS A 76 -30.31 0.66 -10.52
CA CYS A 76 -29.91 0.57 -9.13
C CYS A 76 -31.08 0.97 -8.22
N GLU A 77 -31.51 0.08 -7.34
CA GLU A 77 -32.54 0.37 -6.32
C GLU A 77 -31.94 0.59 -4.93
N GLN A 78 -30.63 0.35 -4.79
CA GLN A 78 -29.94 0.50 -3.53
C GLN A 78 -29.26 1.87 -3.48
N PRO A 79 -29.53 2.70 -2.46
CA PRO A 79 -28.85 3.98 -2.32
C PRO A 79 -27.35 3.79 -2.00
N ARG A 80 -27.00 2.68 -1.36
CA ARG A 80 -25.62 2.28 -1.03
C ARG A 80 -25.50 0.76 -0.99
N ASN A 81 -24.36 0.25 -1.42
CA ASN A 81 -24.01 -1.16 -1.29
C ASN A 81 -23.33 -1.39 0.07
N ASP A 82 -24.14 -1.57 1.11
CA ASP A 82 -23.66 -1.84 2.45
C ASP A 82 -23.33 -3.31 2.66
N ARG A 83 -22.24 -3.58 3.38
CA ARG A 83 -21.90 -4.95 3.77
C ARG A 83 -22.92 -5.44 4.81
N PRO A 84 -23.64 -6.56 4.55
CA PRO A 84 -24.57 -7.10 5.53
C PRO A 84 -23.84 -7.66 6.76
N GLY A 85 -24.33 -7.34 7.97
CA GLY A 85 -24.39 -8.29 9.09
C GLY A 85 -23.19 -8.48 10.02
N ASP A 86 -22.06 -7.81 9.87
CA ASP A 86 -20.89 -8.08 10.74
C ASP A 86 -20.47 -6.85 11.56
N VAL A 87 -20.58 -6.92 12.89
CA VAL A 87 -19.74 -6.11 13.78
C VAL A 87 -18.30 -6.54 13.54
N MET A 88 -17.46 -5.63 13.07
CA MET A 88 -16.06 -5.96 12.83
C MET A 88 -15.32 -5.93 14.15
N LEU A 89 -14.28 -6.76 14.28
CA LEU A 89 -13.31 -6.61 15.37
C LEU A 89 -12.80 -5.17 15.49
N ASP A 90 -12.69 -4.47 14.36
CA ASP A 90 -12.24 -3.08 14.34
C ASP A 90 -13.26 -2.07 14.89
N ASP A 91 -14.55 -2.42 14.91
CA ASP A 91 -15.58 -1.61 15.60
C ASP A 91 -15.41 -1.73 17.11
N GLU A 92 -15.18 -2.94 17.61
CA GLU A 92 -14.90 -3.18 19.03
C GLU A 92 -13.62 -2.46 19.47
N LEU A 93 -12.55 -2.53 18.64
CA LEU A 93 -11.29 -1.82 18.90
C LEU A 93 -11.47 -0.31 18.88
N ARG A 94 -12.27 0.24 17.94
CA ARG A 94 -12.58 1.67 17.90
C ARG A 94 -13.29 2.11 19.16
N ASP A 95 -14.33 1.40 19.56
CA ASP A 95 -15.15 1.78 20.72
C ASP A 95 -14.32 1.70 22.01
N ALA A 96 -13.47 0.68 22.14
CA ALA A 96 -12.54 0.54 23.27
C ALA A 96 -11.40 1.59 23.26
N ALA A 97 -11.01 2.10 22.09
CA ALA A 97 -9.97 3.11 21.94
C ALA A 97 -10.47 4.55 22.15
N GLU A 98 -11.76 4.79 22.37
CA GLU A 98 -12.33 6.14 22.49
C GLU A 98 -11.58 7.07 23.47
N PRO A 99 -11.10 6.62 24.64
CA PRO A 99 -10.31 7.50 25.53
C PRO A 99 -9.00 8.00 24.89
N ALA A 100 -8.34 7.16 24.08
CA ALA A 100 -7.16 7.54 23.32
C ALA A 100 -7.52 8.51 22.18
N LEU A 101 -8.62 8.23 21.46
CA LEU A 101 -9.10 9.05 20.35
C LEU A 101 -9.54 10.45 20.80
N ALA A 102 -10.09 10.56 22.01
CA ALA A 102 -10.47 11.82 22.65
C ALA A 102 -9.28 12.58 23.26
N GLY A 103 -8.06 12.03 23.22
CA GLY A 103 -6.87 12.69 23.75
C GLY A 103 -6.77 12.65 25.28
N LEU A 104 -7.49 11.74 25.96
CA LEU A 104 -7.59 11.74 27.42
C LEU A 104 -6.39 11.05 28.08
N HIS A 105 -6.15 9.79 27.74
CA HIS A 105 -5.02 9.01 28.25
C HIS A 105 -4.65 7.87 27.32
N PRO A 106 -3.41 7.35 27.39
CA PRO A 106 -3.00 6.18 26.61
C PRO A 106 -3.89 4.96 26.87
N VAL A 107 -4.13 4.16 25.84
CA VAL A 107 -4.94 2.93 25.90
C VAL A 107 -4.13 1.75 25.38
N THR A 108 -4.21 0.62 26.08
CA THR A 108 -3.69 -0.69 25.61
C THR A 108 -4.85 -1.68 25.52
N LEU A 109 -4.96 -2.36 24.39
CA LEU A 109 -6.00 -3.35 24.11
C LEU A 109 -5.36 -4.70 23.77
N ASP A 110 -5.89 -5.78 24.35
CA ASP A 110 -5.48 -7.15 24.03
C ASP A 110 -6.59 -7.86 23.24
N VAL A 111 -6.24 -8.51 22.13
CA VAL A 111 -7.22 -9.08 21.20
C VAL A 111 -6.75 -10.40 20.59
N LYS A 112 -7.70 -11.32 20.35
CA LYS A 112 -7.42 -12.56 19.59
C LYS A 112 -7.77 -12.38 18.12
N VAL A 113 -6.83 -12.71 17.24
CA VAL A 113 -7.02 -12.63 15.79
C VAL A 113 -7.05 -14.02 15.14
N ARG A 114 -7.85 -14.13 14.10
CA ARG A 114 -7.97 -15.30 13.23
C ARG A 114 -8.04 -14.80 11.79
N THR A 115 -7.86 -15.69 10.82
CA THR A 115 -7.72 -15.32 9.41
C THR A 115 -8.95 -14.62 8.82
N SER A 116 -10.13 -14.80 9.43
CA SER A 116 -11.36 -14.07 9.06
C SER A 116 -11.36 -12.61 9.53
N HIS A 117 -10.55 -12.24 10.53
CA HIS A 117 -10.34 -10.86 10.97
C HIS A 117 -9.36 -10.18 10.01
N ARG A 118 -9.93 -9.58 8.96
CA ARG A 118 -9.21 -8.81 7.95
C ARG A 118 -9.17 -7.34 8.33
N THR A 119 -8.17 -6.62 7.81
CA THR A 119 -8.06 -5.15 7.95
C THR A 119 -8.09 -4.63 9.39
N VAL A 120 -7.58 -5.42 10.35
CA VAL A 120 -7.51 -5.00 11.77
C VAL A 120 -6.64 -3.75 11.86
N GLY A 121 -7.16 -2.70 12.50
CA GLY A 121 -6.58 -1.37 12.65
C GLY A 121 -7.01 -0.35 11.59
N ALA A 122 -7.64 -0.76 10.47
CA ALA A 122 -7.87 0.15 9.33
C ALA A 122 -9.03 1.14 9.54
N ARG A 123 -10.17 0.69 10.05
CA ARG A 123 -11.32 1.54 10.37
C ARG A 123 -10.99 2.45 11.56
N LEU A 124 -10.27 1.93 12.55
CA LEU A 124 -9.71 2.71 13.65
C LEU A 124 -8.77 3.81 13.15
N SER A 125 -7.86 3.50 12.22
CA SER A 125 -6.98 4.51 11.61
C SER A 125 -7.77 5.53 10.81
N GLY A 126 -8.84 5.11 10.11
CA GLY A 126 -9.76 6.02 9.44
C GLY A 126 -10.52 6.95 10.40
N GLU A 127 -10.83 6.48 11.62
CA GLU A 127 -11.40 7.31 12.69
C GLU A 127 -10.38 8.33 13.19
N ILE A 128 -9.14 7.91 13.46
CA ILE A 128 -8.05 8.79 13.86
C ILE A 128 -7.82 9.87 12.81
N ALA A 129 -7.69 9.50 11.54
CA ALA A 129 -7.49 10.44 10.44
C ALA A 129 -8.65 11.44 10.31
N ARG A 130 -9.90 11.01 10.55
CA ARG A 130 -11.06 11.92 10.51
C ARG A 130 -11.02 12.97 11.62
N ARG A 131 -10.53 12.60 12.80
CA ARG A 131 -10.48 13.49 13.98
C ARG A 131 -9.23 14.35 14.02
N HIS A 132 -8.08 13.79 13.62
CA HIS A 132 -6.74 14.37 13.85
C HIS A 132 -5.95 14.62 12.56
N GLY A 133 -6.48 14.24 11.41
CA GLY A 133 -5.80 14.36 10.12
C GLY A 133 -4.53 13.49 10.05
N ASP A 134 -3.61 13.88 9.17
CA ASP A 134 -2.35 13.16 8.92
C ASP A 134 -1.41 13.14 10.14
N ALA A 135 -1.57 14.10 11.07
CA ALA A 135 -0.79 14.14 12.30
C ALA A 135 -1.04 12.92 13.21
N GLY A 136 -2.23 12.31 13.12
CA GLY A 136 -2.61 11.16 13.94
C GLY A 136 -2.65 11.46 15.44
N LEU A 137 -2.37 10.44 16.24
CA LEU A 137 -2.26 10.57 17.69
C LEU A 137 -0.80 10.83 18.12
N PRO A 138 -0.57 11.37 19.33
CA PRO A 138 0.76 11.34 19.95
C PRO A 138 1.34 9.93 20.02
N ASP A 139 2.67 9.80 19.94
CA ASP A 139 3.33 8.50 20.02
C ASP A 139 3.00 7.78 21.33
N GLY A 140 2.75 6.46 21.25
CA GLY A 140 2.39 5.64 22.41
C GLY A 140 0.96 5.82 22.94
N MET A 141 0.11 6.63 22.29
CA MET A 141 -1.26 6.87 22.77
C MET A 141 -2.15 5.63 22.64
N LEU A 142 -1.93 4.78 21.62
CA LEU A 142 -2.72 3.58 21.41
C LEU A 142 -1.84 2.36 21.11
N SER A 143 -1.97 1.32 21.91
CA SER A 143 -1.29 0.04 21.74
C SER A 143 -2.32 -1.08 21.62
N ILE A 144 -2.22 -1.90 20.56
CA ILE A 144 -3.09 -3.07 20.36
C ILE A 144 -2.21 -4.30 20.24
N ARG A 145 -2.39 -5.22 21.17
CA ARG A 145 -1.67 -6.49 21.27
C ARG A 145 -2.57 -7.59 20.77
N ALA A 146 -2.26 -8.11 19.60
CA ALA A 146 -2.97 -9.19 18.95
C ALA A 146 -2.22 -10.52 19.15
N THR A 147 -2.97 -11.59 19.35
CA THR A 147 -2.43 -12.97 19.38
C THR A 147 -3.20 -13.86 18.43
N GLY A 148 -2.50 -14.63 17.59
CA GLY A 148 -3.08 -15.61 16.66
C GLY A 148 -2.65 -15.39 15.21
N SER A 149 -3.49 -15.83 14.27
CA SER A 149 -3.20 -15.73 12.82
C SER A 149 -4.05 -14.63 12.20
N ALA A 150 -3.49 -13.45 11.94
CA ALA A 150 -4.21 -12.32 11.37
C ALA A 150 -4.63 -12.57 9.90
N GLY A 151 -5.79 -12.06 9.54
CA GLY A 151 -6.26 -12.06 8.15
C GLY A 151 -5.48 -11.09 7.27
N GLN A 152 -5.94 -10.99 6.03
CA GLN A 152 -5.42 -10.08 5.02
C GLN A 152 -5.43 -8.62 5.52
N SER A 153 -4.40 -7.84 5.14
CA SER A 153 -4.33 -6.39 5.37
C SER A 153 -4.26 -5.95 6.85
N PHE A 154 -3.60 -6.74 7.71
CA PHE A 154 -3.34 -6.34 9.10
C PHE A 154 -2.57 -5.01 9.18
N GLY A 155 -3.10 -4.03 9.92
CA GLY A 155 -2.50 -2.70 10.03
C GLY A 155 -2.53 -1.88 8.75
N ALA A 156 -3.46 -2.15 7.82
CA ALA A 156 -3.62 -1.33 6.63
C ALA A 156 -3.98 0.12 7.00
N PHE A 157 -3.34 1.06 6.31
CA PHE A 157 -3.51 2.51 6.50
C PHE A 157 -3.22 3.01 7.92
N LEU A 158 -2.36 2.31 8.67
CA LEU A 158 -2.04 2.69 10.04
C LEU A 158 -1.57 4.14 10.13
N THR A 159 -2.12 4.88 11.09
CA THR A 159 -1.82 6.29 11.35
C THR A 159 -0.78 6.45 12.48
N PRO A 160 -0.11 7.62 12.57
CA PRO A 160 0.76 7.95 13.70
C PRO A 160 0.07 7.77 15.07
N GLY A 161 0.87 7.38 16.07
CA GLY A 161 0.45 7.18 17.45
C GLY A 161 -0.18 5.81 17.77
N VAL A 162 -0.34 4.94 16.78
CA VAL A 162 -0.82 3.56 16.96
C VAL A 162 0.34 2.57 16.87
N THR A 163 0.44 1.68 17.86
CA THR A 163 1.31 0.50 17.83
C THR A 163 0.47 -0.77 17.76
N LEU A 164 0.64 -1.55 16.70
CA LEU A 164 0.07 -2.90 16.56
C LEU A 164 1.15 -3.95 16.77
N THR A 165 1.00 -4.78 17.79
CA THR A 165 1.88 -5.92 18.03
C THR A 165 1.11 -7.20 17.76
N LEU A 166 1.67 -8.12 16.97
CA LEU A 166 1.09 -9.42 16.67
C LEU A 166 2.04 -10.52 17.11
N GLU A 167 1.64 -11.28 18.13
CA GLU A 167 2.24 -12.56 18.46
C GLU A 167 1.56 -13.66 17.64
N GLY A 168 2.26 -14.15 16.61
CA GLY A 168 1.75 -15.14 15.68
C GLY A 168 2.20 -14.86 14.25
N GLU A 169 1.25 -14.88 13.32
CA GLU A 169 1.50 -14.75 11.89
C GLU A 169 0.38 -13.96 11.19
N SER A 170 0.66 -13.41 10.01
CA SER A 170 -0.33 -12.69 9.22
C SER A 170 -0.29 -13.12 7.76
N ASN A 171 -1.45 -13.05 7.11
CA ASN A 171 -1.56 -13.20 5.66
C ASN A 171 -1.01 -11.94 4.92
N ASP A 172 -1.32 -11.82 3.63
CA ASP A 172 -0.77 -10.77 2.76
C ASP A 172 -1.19 -9.35 3.19
N TYR A 173 -0.48 -8.35 2.65
CA TYR A 173 -0.78 -6.92 2.76
C TYR A 173 -0.62 -6.30 4.14
N VAL A 174 0.20 -6.89 5.02
CA VAL A 174 0.57 -6.25 6.30
C VAL A 174 1.06 -4.83 6.05
N GLY A 175 0.50 -3.85 6.76
CA GLY A 175 0.89 -2.44 6.60
C GLY A 175 0.60 -1.86 5.21
N LYS A 176 -0.35 -2.40 4.43
CA LYS A 176 -0.77 -1.83 3.15
C LYS A 176 -1.16 -0.36 3.31
N GLY A 177 -0.52 0.52 2.55
CA GLY A 177 -0.79 1.96 2.57
C GLY A 177 -0.53 2.61 3.93
N MET A 178 0.29 2.00 4.80
CA MET A 178 0.66 2.55 6.11
C MET A 178 1.20 3.99 5.96
N HIS A 179 0.72 4.90 6.81
CA HIS A 179 1.15 6.30 6.82
C HIS A 179 2.07 6.60 8.01
N GLY A 180 1.84 5.95 9.14
CA GLY A 180 2.60 6.15 10.37
C GLY A 180 2.35 5.03 11.38
N GLY A 181 2.82 5.25 12.60
CA GLY A 181 2.70 4.27 13.68
C GLY A 181 3.70 3.12 13.53
N ARG A 182 3.47 2.05 14.28
CA ARG A 182 4.36 0.89 14.34
C ARG A 182 3.59 -0.41 14.24
N ILE A 183 4.07 -1.33 13.41
CA ILE A 183 3.62 -2.73 13.36
C ILE A 183 4.78 -3.62 13.77
N VAL A 184 4.54 -4.51 14.72
CA VAL A 184 5.50 -5.50 15.21
C VAL A 184 4.90 -6.88 15.05
N VAL A 185 5.61 -7.82 14.42
CA VAL A 185 5.16 -9.21 14.28
C VAL A 185 6.25 -10.12 14.82
N THR A 186 5.90 -10.94 15.80
CA THR A 186 6.79 -11.91 16.46
C THR A 186 6.20 -13.31 16.37
N PRO A 187 7.03 -14.36 16.34
CA PRO A 187 6.51 -15.72 16.44
C PRO A 187 5.81 -15.92 17.81
N PRO A 188 4.94 -16.95 17.93
CA PRO A 188 4.41 -17.37 19.23
C PRO A 188 5.53 -17.62 20.25
N ALA A 189 5.33 -17.29 21.52
CA ALA A 189 6.35 -17.40 22.56
C ALA A 189 6.93 -18.83 22.71
N ASN A 190 6.16 -19.86 22.35
CA ASN A 190 6.54 -21.27 22.40
C ASN A 190 6.98 -21.83 21.03
N ALA A 191 7.27 -20.98 20.05
CA ALA A 191 7.72 -21.42 18.72
C ALA A 191 9.04 -22.21 18.82
N ALA A 192 9.02 -23.44 18.32
CA ALA A 192 10.20 -24.32 18.26
C ALA A 192 11.08 -24.08 17.02
N PHE A 193 10.83 -23.00 16.26
CA PHE A 193 11.51 -22.69 15.00
C PHE A 193 12.20 -21.34 15.06
N ALA A 194 13.22 -21.17 14.21
CA ALA A 194 13.93 -19.89 14.10
C ALA A 194 13.20 -18.95 13.12
N GLY A 195 12.89 -17.73 13.54
CA GLY A 195 12.16 -16.72 12.76
C GLY A 195 12.73 -16.52 11.36
N HIS A 196 14.02 -16.21 11.23
CA HIS A 196 14.71 -16.01 9.94
C HIS A 196 14.63 -17.15 8.91
N ARG A 197 14.15 -18.34 9.30
CA ARG A 197 13.94 -19.50 8.40
C ARG A 197 12.47 -19.79 8.10
N ASN A 198 11.54 -19.04 8.67
CA ASN A 198 10.10 -19.32 8.57
C ASN A 198 9.33 -18.07 8.19
N SER A 199 8.29 -18.25 7.36
CA SER A 199 7.41 -17.15 6.97
C SER A 199 6.48 -16.77 8.12
N LEU A 200 6.43 -15.49 8.46
CA LEU A 200 5.50 -14.93 9.45
C LEU A 200 4.48 -14.00 8.82
N ILE A 201 4.80 -13.40 7.67
CA ILE A 201 3.92 -12.49 6.95
C ILE A 201 3.87 -12.87 5.47
N GLY A 202 2.73 -12.63 4.83
CA GLY A 202 2.50 -12.96 3.42
C GLY A 202 3.17 -12.00 2.43
N ASN A 203 2.51 -11.83 1.29
CA ASN A 203 3.01 -11.07 0.13
C ASN A 203 2.60 -9.60 0.19
N THR A 204 3.23 -8.77 -0.66
CA THR A 204 2.81 -7.38 -0.95
C THR A 204 2.67 -6.53 0.33
N VAL A 205 3.56 -6.79 1.28
CA VAL A 205 3.66 -6.10 2.56
C VAL A 205 4.17 -4.68 2.34
N LEU A 206 3.65 -3.70 3.09
CA LEU A 206 3.92 -2.27 2.95
C LEU A 206 3.59 -1.71 1.56
N TYR A 207 2.61 -2.31 0.86
CA TYR A 207 2.23 -1.84 -0.46
C TYR A 207 1.83 -0.36 -0.45
N GLY A 208 2.64 0.49 -1.08
CA GLY A 208 2.38 1.92 -1.16
C GLY A 208 2.46 2.66 0.18
N ALA A 209 3.17 2.10 1.17
CA ALA A 209 3.34 2.76 2.47
C ALA A 209 4.05 4.12 2.30
N THR A 210 3.62 5.14 3.04
CA THR A 210 4.15 6.51 2.98
C THR A 210 4.90 6.92 4.24
N GLY A 211 4.87 6.09 5.28
CA GLY A 211 5.59 6.29 6.53
C GLY A 211 5.32 5.16 7.52
N GLY A 212 5.83 5.31 8.75
CA GLY A 212 5.67 4.33 9.81
C GLY A 212 6.81 3.31 9.88
N GLN A 213 6.70 2.39 10.85
CA GLN A 213 7.71 1.38 11.16
C GLN A 213 7.13 -0.03 11.12
N LEU A 214 7.81 -0.96 10.45
CA LEU A 214 7.46 -2.39 10.46
C LEU A 214 8.64 -3.24 10.94
N PHE A 215 8.43 -4.02 11.99
CA PHE A 215 9.44 -4.95 12.52
C PHE A 215 8.90 -6.37 12.55
N VAL A 216 9.55 -7.30 11.86
CA VAL A 216 9.05 -8.69 11.72
C VAL A 216 10.16 -9.68 12.03
N SER A 217 10.03 -10.41 13.15
CA SER A 217 11.00 -11.45 13.53
C SER A 217 10.72 -12.77 12.78
N GLY A 218 10.81 -12.68 11.46
CA GLY A 218 10.41 -13.72 10.53
C GLY A 218 10.62 -13.32 9.08
N ARG A 219 10.35 -14.24 8.16
CA ARG A 219 10.40 -13.98 6.72
C ARG A 219 9.08 -13.41 6.21
N ALA A 220 9.19 -12.51 5.23
CA ALA A 220 8.07 -12.09 4.39
C ALA A 220 8.00 -12.91 3.09
N GLY A 221 6.82 -12.92 2.48
CA GLY A 221 6.60 -13.44 1.14
C GLY A 221 7.16 -12.54 0.04
N GLU A 222 6.59 -12.66 -1.15
CA GLU A 222 6.97 -11.91 -2.34
C GLU A 222 6.53 -10.45 -2.27
N ARG A 223 7.19 -9.58 -3.05
CA ARG A 223 6.86 -8.16 -3.17
C ARG A 223 6.84 -7.42 -1.83
N PHE A 224 7.73 -7.80 -0.92
CA PHE A 224 7.92 -7.05 0.33
C PHE A 224 8.36 -5.61 0.01
N ALA A 225 7.72 -4.62 0.65
CA ALA A 225 7.96 -3.20 0.44
C ALA A 225 7.73 -2.70 -1.01
N VAL A 226 6.85 -3.35 -1.76
CA VAL A 226 6.49 -2.89 -3.11
C VAL A 226 5.85 -1.50 -3.07
N ARG A 227 6.38 -0.57 -3.88
CA ARG A 227 5.97 0.84 -3.89
C ARG A 227 6.09 1.55 -2.53
N ASN A 228 6.94 1.06 -1.62
CA ASN A 228 7.23 1.78 -0.39
C ASN A 228 7.78 3.17 -0.71
N SER A 229 7.17 4.19 -0.13
CA SER A 229 7.44 5.62 -0.38
C SER A 229 7.92 6.34 0.89
N GLY A 230 8.04 5.66 2.02
CA GLY A 230 8.49 6.31 3.26
C GLY A 230 8.55 5.47 4.53
N ALA A 231 8.05 4.22 4.52
CA ALA A 231 8.10 3.36 5.71
C ALA A 231 9.52 2.83 5.95
N HIS A 232 9.86 2.66 7.24
CA HIS A 232 11.07 2.00 7.68
C HIS A 232 10.76 0.58 8.11
N ALA A 233 11.48 -0.42 7.59
CA ALA A 233 11.17 -1.82 7.86
C ALA A 233 12.41 -2.66 8.16
N VAL A 234 12.27 -3.60 9.10
CA VAL A 234 13.25 -4.67 9.35
C VAL A 234 12.56 -6.02 9.34
N VAL A 235 13.03 -6.92 8.49
CA VAL A 235 12.52 -8.29 8.31
C VAL A 235 13.67 -9.29 8.27
N GLU A 236 13.45 -10.53 8.68
CA GLU A 236 14.52 -11.55 8.75
C GLU A 236 14.70 -12.37 7.46
N GLY A 237 13.97 -12.03 6.40
CA GLY A 237 14.10 -12.59 5.06
C GLY A 237 12.92 -12.18 4.17
N ALA A 238 13.04 -12.29 2.85
CA ALA A 238 11.99 -11.91 1.92
C ALA A 238 11.94 -12.83 0.68
N GLY A 239 10.80 -12.89 0.02
CA GLY A 239 10.62 -13.60 -1.26
C GLY A 239 11.17 -12.82 -2.47
N ASP A 240 10.72 -13.20 -3.67
CA ASP A 240 11.04 -12.54 -4.94
C ASP A 240 10.45 -11.10 -4.95
N HIS A 241 11.05 -10.21 -5.75
CA HIS A 241 10.57 -8.83 -5.97
C HIS A 241 10.57 -7.92 -4.72
N CYS A 242 11.43 -8.18 -3.74
CA CYS A 242 11.58 -7.28 -2.60
C CYS A 242 12.03 -5.87 -3.05
N CYS A 243 11.41 -4.83 -2.48
CA CYS A 243 11.61 -3.41 -2.81
C CYS A 243 11.23 -3.03 -4.27
N GLU A 244 10.39 -3.81 -4.95
CA GLU A 244 9.92 -3.47 -6.31
C GLU A 244 9.22 -2.10 -6.32
N TYR A 245 9.58 -1.22 -7.26
CA TYR A 245 9.04 0.14 -7.40
C TYR A 245 9.13 1.02 -6.14
N MET A 246 10.05 0.74 -5.21
CA MET A 246 10.26 1.57 -4.02
C MET A 246 10.74 2.98 -4.42
N THR A 247 10.16 4.00 -3.80
CA THR A 247 10.40 5.43 -4.05
C THR A 247 10.76 6.20 -2.77
N GLY A 248 10.93 5.53 -1.63
CA GLY A 248 11.32 6.16 -0.38
C GLY A 248 11.27 5.19 0.80
N GLY A 249 11.79 5.64 1.96
CA GLY A 249 11.92 4.82 3.16
C GLY A 249 13.22 4.01 3.21
N VAL A 250 13.33 3.17 4.25
CA VAL A 250 14.53 2.35 4.50
C VAL A 250 14.12 0.91 4.82
N VAL A 251 14.67 -0.07 4.10
CA VAL A 251 14.38 -1.49 4.31
C VAL A 251 15.66 -2.22 4.73
N VAL A 252 15.60 -3.00 5.81
CA VAL A 252 16.70 -3.87 6.24
C VAL A 252 16.22 -5.33 6.24
N VAL A 253 16.95 -6.20 5.56
CA VAL A 253 16.69 -7.65 5.50
C VAL A 253 17.83 -8.40 6.19
N LEU A 254 17.53 -9.11 7.28
CA LEU A 254 18.50 -9.82 8.13
C LEU A 254 18.73 -11.29 7.73
N GLY A 255 18.51 -11.59 6.45
CA GLY A 255 18.62 -12.94 5.89
C GLY A 255 18.38 -12.97 4.39
N GLU A 256 18.07 -14.16 3.87
CA GLU A 256 17.97 -14.36 2.41
C GLU A 256 16.78 -13.64 1.77
N THR A 257 17.03 -13.13 0.57
CA THR A 257 16.01 -12.61 -0.35
C THR A 257 15.80 -13.52 -1.55
N GLY A 258 14.68 -13.35 -2.23
CA GLY A 258 14.42 -13.89 -3.57
C GLY A 258 15.08 -13.07 -4.68
N ARG A 259 14.71 -13.39 -5.93
CA ARG A 259 15.21 -12.80 -7.19
C ARG A 259 14.51 -11.49 -7.52
N ASN A 260 15.07 -10.78 -8.51
CA ASN A 260 14.53 -9.53 -9.05
C ASN A 260 14.35 -8.45 -7.96
N PHE A 261 15.25 -8.44 -6.98
CA PHE A 261 15.27 -7.46 -5.90
C PHE A 261 15.48 -6.05 -6.48
N ALA A 262 14.75 -5.06 -5.96
CA ALA A 262 14.82 -3.65 -6.34
C ALA A 262 14.48 -3.34 -7.81
N ALA A 263 13.73 -4.20 -8.50
CA ALA A 263 13.24 -3.89 -9.84
C ALA A 263 12.37 -2.62 -9.84
N GLY A 264 12.72 -1.64 -10.66
CA GLY A 264 12.02 -0.34 -10.71
C GLY A 264 12.18 0.52 -9.45
N MET A 265 13.07 0.17 -8.52
CA MET A 265 13.36 0.98 -7.33
C MET A 265 14.08 2.25 -7.75
N SER A 266 13.45 3.39 -7.53
CA SER A 266 13.93 4.70 -8.00
C SER A 266 14.35 5.66 -6.88
N ALA A 267 13.97 5.38 -5.64
CA ALA A 267 14.38 6.12 -4.45
C ALA A 267 14.24 5.26 -3.17
N GLY A 268 14.80 5.73 -2.06
CA GLY A 268 14.91 4.99 -0.81
C GLY A 268 16.20 4.16 -0.71
N LEU A 269 16.41 3.50 0.43
CA LEU A 269 17.61 2.70 0.70
C LEU A 269 17.22 1.30 1.17
N ALA A 270 17.93 0.28 0.71
CA ALA A 270 17.77 -1.07 1.22
C ALA A 270 19.11 -1.69 1.63
N TYR A 271 19.10 -2.49 2.70
CA TYR A 271 20.27 -3.16 3.25
C TYR A 271 19.98 -4.63 3.44
N VAL A 272 20.86 -5.50 2.95
CA VAL A 272 20.66 -6.96 2.99
C VAL A 272 21.87 -7.64 3.57
N LEU A 273 21.66 -8.42 4.64
CA LEU A 273 22.68 -9.29 5.21
C LEU A 273 22.84 -10.53 4.32
N ASP A 274 24.02 -10.68 3.70
CA ASP A 274 24.31 -11.77 2.77
C ASP A 274 25.45 -12.67 3.30
N GLU A 275 25.08 -13.71 4.04
CA GLU A 275 26.02 -14.71 4.55
C GLU A 275 26.47 -15.72 3.49
N THR A 276 25.78 -15.82 2.34
CA THR A 276 26.06 -16.84 1.32
C THR A 276 26.75 -16.28 0.07
N SER A 277 26.99 -14.97 0.01
CA SER A 277 27.58 -14.26 -1.13
C SER A 277 26.77 -14.42 -2.43
N GLN A 278 25.46 -14.64 -2.31
CA GLN A 278 24.55 -14.84 -3.45
C GLN A 278 23.65 -13.65 -3.73
N PHE A 279 23.60 -12.65 -2.84
CA PHE A 279 22.68 -11.52 -3.02
C PHE A 279 22.91 -10.73 -4.31
N PRO A 280 24.16 -10.40 -4.74
CA PRO A 280 24.37 -9.56 -5.92
C PRO A 280 23.78 -10.10 -7.22
N SER A 281 23.66 -11.43 -7.37
CA SER A 281 23.07 -12.06 -8.57
C SER A 281 21.54 -12.04 -8.57
N LYS A 282 20.92 -11.70 -7.43
CA LYS A 282 19.45 -11.62 -7.26
C LYS A 282 18.92 -10.20 -7.50
N VAL A 283 19.78 -9.19 -7.59
CA VAL A 283 19.40 -7.79 -7.75
C VAL A 283 19.15 -7.47 -9.22
N ASN A 284 18.02 -6.81 -9.49
CA ASN A 284 17.81 -6.13 -10.75
C ASN A 284 18.59 -4.82 -10.72
N ARG A 285 19.55 -4.65 -11.62
CA ARG A 285 20.51 -3.54 -11.64
C ARG A 285 20.13 -2.41 -12.59
N ASP A 286 18.92 -2.42 -13.15
CA ASP A 286 18.50 -1.45 -14.17
C ASP A 286 18.47 -0.01 -13.59
N MET A 287 18.13 0.14 -12.32
CA MET A 287 17.96 1.43 -11.65
C MET A 287 18.75 1.59 -10.36
N VAL A 288 19.49 0.56 -9.92
CA VAL A 288 20.17 0.56 -8.62
C VAL A 288 21.60 0.06 -8.72
N GLY A 289 22.47 0.67 -7.92
CA GLY A 289 23.79 0.16 -7.57
C GLY A 289 23.73 -0.76 -6.36
N VAL A 290 24.71 -1.66 -6.25
CA VAL A 290 24.89 -2.55 -5.11
C VAL A 290 26.33 -2.46 -4.63
N GLU A 291 26.52 -2.06 -3.38
CA GLU A 291 27.84 -1.83 -2.79
C GLU A 291 27.91 -2.40 -1.36
N ARG A 292 29.13 -2.61 -0.85
CA ARG A 292 29.30 -3.06 0.53
C ARG A 292 29.00 -1.92 1.50
N LEU A 293 28.42 -2.25 2.65
CA LEU A 293 28.22 -1.27 3.71
C LEU A 293 29.58 -0.81 4.26
N GLU A 294 29.88 0.48 4.11
CA GLU A 294 31.16 1.05 4.53
C GLU A 294 31.24 1.18 6.06
N LYS A 295 32.34 0.70 6.64
CA LYS A 295 32.62 0.81 8.08
C LYS A 295 32.89 2.28 8.46
N GLY A 296 32.22 2.76 9.51
CA GLY A 296 32.26 4.14 10.00
C GLY A 296 31.30 5.09 9.28
N SER A 297 30.52 4.62 8.31
CA SER A 297 29.59 5.46 7.55
C SER A 297 28.32 5.80 8.33
N GLU A 298 27.63 6.89 7.95
CA GLU A 298 26.31 7.22 8.48
C GLU A 298 25.26 6.15 8.14
N ALA A 299 25.41 5.50 6.98
CA ALA A 299 24.60 4.36 6.59
C ALA A 299 24.75 3.20 7.58
N GLU A 300 25.99 2.87 8.00
CA GLU A 300 26.23 1.83 9.01
C GLU A 300 25.55 2.16 10.34
N ALA A 301 25.70 3.40 10.82
CA ALA A 301 25.05 3.85 12.06
C ALA A 301 23.51 3.74 11.98
N SER A 302 22.94 4.11 10.82
CA SER A 302 21.50 4.04 10.56
C SER A 302 20.98 2.60 10.55
N VAL A 303 21.70 1.68 9.88
CA VAL A 303 21.38 0.25 9.86
C VAL A 303 21.44 -0.33 11.28
N ARG A 304 22.52 -0.06 12.03
CA ARG A 304 22.67 -0.54 13.42
C ARG A 304 21.52 -0.05 14.30
N LYS A 305 21.11 1.22 14.17
CA LYS A 305 19.98 1.78 14.90
C LYS A 305 18.67 1.07 14.57
N LEU A 306 18.39 0.82 13.28
CA LEU A 306 17.18 0.10 12.87
C LEU A 306 17.16 -1.35 13.38
N ILE A 307 18.29 -2.05 13.35
CA ILE A 307 18.40 -3.41 13.89
C ILE A 307 18.23 -3.41 15.40
N ALA A 308 18.75 -2.41 16.11
CA ALA A 308 18.55 -2.26 17.56
C ALA A 308 17.08 -2.02 17.92
N LEU A 309 16.39 -1.12 17.20
CA LEU A 309 14.95 -0.91 17.37
C LEU A 309 14.14 -2.17 17.08
N HIS A 310 14.54 -2.93 16.04
CA HIS A 310 13.93 -4.20 15.74
C HIS A 310 14.15 -5.22 16.87
N ALA A 311 15.37 -5.34 17.41
CA ALA A 311 15.66 -6.23 18.53
C ALA A 311 14.87 -5.87 19.79
N GLU A 312 14.76 -4.57 20.11
CA GLU A 312 13.96 -4.06 21.23
C GLU A 312 12.47 -4.36 21.04
N ALA A 313 11.93 -4.10 19.85
CA ALA A 313 10.50 -4.27 19.57
C ALA A 313 10.07 -5.74 19.49
N THR A 314 10.95 -6.63 18.99
CA THR A 314 10.59 -8.02 18.66
C THR A 314 11.18 -9.06 19.59
N GLY A 315 12.20 -8.72 20.37
CA GLY A 315 13.01 -9.71 21.09
C GLY A 315 13.81 -10.64 20.17
N SER A 316 14.02 -10.28 18.89
CA SER A 316 14.70 -11.13 17.90
C SER A 316 16.10 -11.55 18.36
N ALA A 317 16.28 -12.87 18.54
CA ALA A 317 17.59 -13.46 18.84
C ALA A 317 18.58 -13.25 17.67
N ARG A 318 18.07 -13.24 16.43
CA ARG A 318 18.88 -13.03 15.22
C ARG A 318 19.44 -11.61 15.20
N ALA A 319 18.60 -10.60 15.41
CA ALA A 319 19.03 -9.20 15.46
C ALA A 319 19.98 -8.92 16.63
N SER A 320 19.68 -9.49 17.80
CA SER A 320 20.55 -9.40 18.98
C SER A 320 21.94 -9.98 18.70
N ASN A 321 22.02 -11.15 18.04
CA ASN A 321 23.29 -11.74 17.65
C ASN A 321 24.06 -10.88 16.64
N ILE A 322 23.37 -10.33 15.65
CA ILE A 322 23.98 -9.43 14.64
C ILE A 322 24.61 -8.21 15.31
N ILE A 323 23.90 -7.59 16.26
CA ILE A 323 24.42 -6.43 17.01
C ILE A 323 25.62 -6.82 17.88
N ALA A 324 25.53 -7.95 18.58
CA ALA A 324 26.59 -8.43 19.46
C ALA A 324 27.89 -8.78 18.71
N GLN A 325 27.76 -9.29 17.48
CA GLN A 325 28.88 -9.70 16.63
C GLN A 325 29.02 -8.78 15.41
N TRP A 326 28.85 -7.48 15.61
CA TRP A 326 28.79 -6.53 14.49
C TRP A 326 30.06 -6.53 13.62
N ASP A 327 31.26 -6.66 14.20
CA ASP A 327 32.50 -6.73 13.41
C ASP A 327 32.54 -7.94 12.46
N HIS A 328 31.77 -8.99 12.75
CA HIS A 328 31.59 -10.15 11.87
C HIS A 328 30.49 -9.92 10.83
N PHE A 329 29.31 -9.47 11.25
CA PHE A 329 28.14 -9.34 10.36
C PHE A 329 28.12 -8.07 9.52
N GLY A 330 28.62 -6.94 10.04
CA GLY A 330 28.63 -5.64 9.37
C GLY A 330 29.22 -5.68 7.95
N PRO A 331 30.41 -6.28 7.75
CA PRO A 331 31.02 -6.43 6.42
C PRO A 331 30.21 -7.28 5.43
N LEU A 332 29.25 -8.08 5.90
CA LEU A 332 28.42 -8.94 5.08
C LEU A 332 27.17 -8.22 4.53
N PHE A 333 26.89 -6.99 4.99
CA PHE A 333 25.79 -6.20 4.44
C PHE A 333 26.12 -5.65 3.05
N TRP A 334 25.12 -5.75 2.17
CA TRP A 334 25.04 -4.99 0.94
C TRP A 334 24.10 -3.80 1.13
N ALA A 335 24.48 -2.63 0.62
CA ALA A 335 23.62 -1.50 0.39
C ALA A 335 23.13 -1.51 -1.05
N VAL A 336 21.83 -1.33 -1.24
CA VAL A 336 21.18 -1.15 -2.55
C VAL A 336 20.71 0.28 -2.63
N VAL A 337 21.30 1.02 -3.57
CA VAL A 337 21.17 2.47 -3.69
C VAL A 337 20.69 2.81 -5.10
N PRO A 338 19.56 3.49 -5.27
CA PRO A 338 19.11 3.94 -6.58
C PRO A 338 20.14 4.83 -7.26
N HIS A 339 20.29 4.67 -8.57
CA HIS A 339 21.08 5.59 -9.37
C HIS A 339 20.49 6.98 -9.25
N THR A 340 21.34 7.96 -8.99
CA THR A 340 20.95 9.37 -9.11
C THR A 340 20.39 9.57 -10.51
N PRO A 341 19.19 10.16 -10.68
CA PRO A 341 18.65 10.45 -11.99
C PRO A 341 19.67 11.27 -12.77
N GLN A 342 20.24 10.70 -13.84
CA GLN A 342 21.04 11.45 -14.78
C GLN A 342 20.07 12.33 -15.57
N ILE A 343 19.87 13.56 -15.11
CA ILE A 343 19.17 14.57 -15.90
C ILE A 343 20.08 14.88 -17.07
N ASP A 344 19.73 14.40 -18.27
CA ASP A 344 20.37 14.87 -19.49
C ASP A 344 19.98 16.34 -19.71
N THR A 345 20.83 17.22 -19.20
CA THR A 345 20.66 18.66 -19.29
C THR A 345 20.71 19.17 -20.74
N THR A 346 21.13 18.36 -21.71
CA THR A 346 21.16 18.74 -23.13
C THR A 346 19.78 18.66 -23.81
N LEU A 347 18.85 17.88 -23.23
CA LEU A 347 17.46 17.78 -23.67
C LEU A 347 16.55 18.81 -22.97
N LEU A 348 17.07 19.53 -21.98
CA LEU A 348 16.35 20.60 -21.31
C LEU A 348 16.43 21.90 -22.15
N PRO A 349 15.31 22.62 -22.33
CA PRO A 349 15.36 23.99 -22.83
C PRO A 349 16.37 24.81 -22.01
N SER A 350 17.17 25.65 -22.66
CA SER A 350 18.32 26.36 -22.07
C SER A 350 18.03 27.10 -20.75
N HIS A 351 16.80 27.56 -20.54
CA HIS A 351 16.36 28.23 -19.31
C HIS A 351 16.06 27.28 -18.13
N VAL A 352 15.81 25.98 -18.39
CA VAL A 352 15.58 24.94 -17.38
C VAL A 352 16.89 24.29 -16.96
N ALA A 353 17.83 24.09 -17.91
CA ALA A 353 19.17 23.58 -17.63
C ALA A 353 19.93 24.44 -16.60
N ALA A 354 19.80 25.77 -16.69
CA ALA A 354 20.44 26.71 -15.77
C ALA A 354 19.93 26.59 -14.31
N ARG A 355 18.66 26.21 -14.11
CA ARG A 355 18.05 26.00 -12.78
C ARG A 355 18.35 24.62 -12.20
N ALA A 356 18.41 23.58 -13.04
CA ALA A 356 18.74 22.22 -12.60
C ALA A 356 20.19 22.12 -12.08
N ALA A 357 21.13 22.85 -12.70
CA ALA A 357 22.52 22.91 -12.25
C ALA A 357 22.72 23.62 -10.90
N THR A 358 21.77 24.48 -10.47
CA THR A 358 21.83 25.16 -9.18
C THR A 358 21.26 24.34 -8.03
N ALA A 359 20.41 23.33 -8.32
CA ALA A 359 19.79 22.46 -7.31
C ALA A 359 20.59 21.17 -7.04
N ALA A 360 21.60 20.88 -7.87
CA ALA A 360 22.51 19.73 -7.75
C ALA A 360 23.84 20.08 -7.03
N ARG A 361 23.95 21.29 -6.48
CA ARG A 361 24.99 21.73 -5.54
C ARG A 361 24.34 21.98 -4.19
#